data_AF-A0A357GXF2-F1
#
_entry.id   AF-A0A357GXF2-F1
#
_cell.length_a   1.000
_cell.length_b   1.000
_cell.length_c   1.000
_cell.angle_alpha   90.00
_cell.angle_beta   90.00
_cell.angle_gamma   90.00
#
_symmetry.space_group_name_H-M   'P 1'
#
loop_
_entity.id
_entity.type
_entity.pdbx_description
1 polymer ?
#
loop_
_entity_poly.entity_id
_entity_poly.type
_entity_poly.pdbx_seq_one_letter_code
_entity_poly.pdbx_strand_id
1 'polypeptide(L)'
;MGELNFDHRQCLCALKYLGFSLGNKRSGQHDKFYPPSEIAEKITGLQPRFIMIPRHKKLHCQSEIISEIKAMGGDDLVKSFKDNL
;
A
#
# COMPACT_ATOMS: atom_id res chain seq x y z
N MET A 1 -15.84 11.16 5.47
CA MET A 1 -14.86 10.05 5.32
C MET A 1 -14.31 9.78 6.71
N GLY A 2 -14.45 8.56 7.23
CA GLY A 2 -13.98 8.21 8.58
C GLY A 2 -12.47 8.38 8.71
N GLU A 3 -12.00 8.77 9.89
CA GLU A 3 -10.58 8.93 10.19
C GLU A 3 -9.82 7.64 9.85
N LEU A 4 -8.80 7.76 9.01
CA LEU A 4 -7.84 6.68 8.80
C LEU A 4 -7.08 6.52 10.12
N ASN A 5 -7.13 5.34 10.73
CA ASN A 5 -6.45 5.07 11.99
C ASN A 5 -5.91 3.63 12.01
N PHE A 6 -5.04 3.32 11.04
CA PHE A 6 -4.37 2.04 10.96
C PHE A 6 -2.87 2.15 11.29
N ASP A 7 -2.35 1.18 12.02
CA ASP A 7 -0.93 1.12 12.32
C ASP A 7 -0.11 0.50 11.17
N HIS A 8 1.21 0.48 11.34
CA HIS A 8 2.12 -0.14 10.37
C HIS A 8 1.76 -1.60 10.11
N ARG A 9 1.46 -2.37 11.15
CA ARG A 9 1.18 -3.81 11.05
C ARG A 9 -0.11 -4.06 10.27
N GLN A 10 -1.17 -3.32 10.55
CA GLN A 10 -2.45 -3.39 9.83
C GLN A 10 -2.26 -3.10 8.35
N CYS A 11 -1.50 -2.03 8.03
CA CYS A 11 -1.16 -1.71 6.65
C CYS A 11 -0.42 -2.86 5.94
N LEU A 12 0.61 -3.44 6.58
CA LEU A 12 1.34 -4.56 5.99
C LEU A 12 0.46 -5.79 5.76
N CYS A 13 -0.40 -6.12 6.73
CA CYS A 13 -1.31 -7.26 6.65
C CYS A 13 -2.29 -7.09 5.49
N ALA A 14 -2.94 -5.92 5.39
CA ALA A 14 -3.85 -5.59 4.30
C ALA A 14 -3.15 -5.67 2.93
N LEU A 15 -1.96 -5.08 2.79
CA LEU A 15 -1.19 -5.12 1.53
C LEU A 15 -0.83 -6.55 1.13
N LYS A 16 -0.36 -7.38 2.08
CA LYS A 16 -0.03 -8.79 1.81
C LYS A 16 -1.27 -9.59 1.41
N TYR A 17 -2.41 -9.34 2.04
CA TYR A 17 -3.66 -10.01 1.70
C TYR A 17 -4.12 -9.69 0.27
N LEU A 18 -3.92 -8.44 -0.17
CA LEU A 18 -4.15 -8.01 -1.55
C LEU A 18 -3.09 -8.51 -2.55
N GLY A 19 -2.15 -9.35 -2.12
CA GLY A 19 -1.13 -9.92 -2.99
C GLY A 19 0.06 -9.01 -3.26
N PHE A 20 0.20 -7.89 -2.53
CA PHE A 20 1.41 -7.07 -2.63
C PHE A 20 2.61 -7.79 -2.02
N SER A 21 3.75 -7.70 -2.71
CA SER A 21 4.99 -8.34 -2.30
C SER A 21 5.97 -7.32 -1.72
N LEU A 22 6.62 -7.68 -0.61
CA LEU A 22 7.64 -6.85 0.01
C LEU A 22 8.97 -7.02 -0.75
N GLY A 23 9.44 -5.97 -1.41
CA GLY A 23 10.69 -5.99 -2.21
C GLY A 23 11.88 -5.33 -1.53
N ASN A 24 11.93 -5.35 -0.20
CA ASN A 24 12.90 -4.59 0.58
C ASN A 24 14.28 -5.23 0.70
N LYS A 25 15.33 -4.40 0.74
CA LYS A 25 16.65 -4.76 1.30
C LYS A 25 16.63 -4.51 2.82
N ARG A 26 17.29 -5.37 3.61
CA ARG A 26 17.16 -5.44 5.09
C ARG A 26 17.37 -4.12 5.87
N SER A 27 18.09 -3.14 5.34
CA SER A 27 18.57 -1.95 6.07
C SER A 27 17.76 -0.64 5.87
N GLY A 28 16.62 -0.67 5.18
CA GLY A 28 15.82 0.55 4.93
C GLY A 28 14.92 0.99 6.09
N GLN A 29 14.66 2.30 6.18
CA GLN A 29 13.62 2.89 7.05
C GLN A 29 12.20 2.75 6.49
N HIS A 30 12.05 2.32 5.24
CA HIS A 30 10.78 2.21 4.52
C HIS A 30 10.64 0.84 3.90
N ASP A 31 9.44 0.26 3.95
CA ASP A 31 9.01 -0.93 3.24
C ASP A 31 8.46 -0.59 1.85
N LYS A 32 9.04 -1.20 0.82
CA LYS A 32 8.57 -1.11 -0.56
C LYS A 32 7.67 -2.30 -0.87
N PHE A 33 6.42 -2.02 -1.20
CA PHE A 33 5.44 -3.02 -1.62
C PHE A 33 5.17 -2.92 -3.10
N TYR A 34 5.35 -4.03 -3.81
CA TYR A 34 5.09 -4.13 -5.23
C TYR A 34 3.72 -4.76 -5.46
N PRO A 35 2.89 -4.20 -6.36
CA PRO A 35 1.58 -4.76 -6.66
C PRO A 35 1.71 -6.14 -7.33
N PRO A 36 0.68 -6.99 -7.24
CA PRO A 36 0.62 -8.24 -7.99
C PRO A 36 0.61 -7.98 -9.50
N SER A 37 1.03 -8.97 -10.30
CA SER A 37 1.19 -8.85 -11.76
C SER A 37 -0.07 -8.32 -12.45
N GLU A 38 -1.26 -8.75 -12.02
CA GLU A 38 -2.56 -8.32 -12.56
C GLU A 38 -2.80 -6.81 -12.46
N ILE A 39 -2.28 -6.19 -11.40
CA ILE A 39 -2.35 -4.74 -11.18
C ILE A 39 -1.17 -4.09 -11.91
N ALA A 40 0.04 -4.66 -11.82
CA ALA A 40 1.24 -4.13 -12.46
C ALA A 40 1.11 -3.99 -13.98
N GLU A 41 0.46 -4.95 -14.65
CA GLU A 41 0.21 -4.91 -16.11
C GLU A 41 -0.78 -3.81 -16.51
N LYS A 42 -1.76 -3.51 -15.64
CA LYS A 42 -2.72 -2.41 -15.85
C LYS A 42 -2.10 -1.04 -15.62
N ILE A 43 -1.03 -0.97 -14.83
CA ILE A 43 -0.21 0.23 -14.61
C ILE A 43 0.76 0.40 -15.80
N THR A 44 0.23 0.45 -17.03
CA THR A 44 1.01 0.76 -18.23
C THR A 44 1.18 2.28 -18.32
N GLY A 45 2.26 2.80 -17.73
CA GLY A 45 2.74 4.18 -17.95
C GLY A 45 2.54 5.18 -16.81
N LEU A 46 1.66 4.91 -15.84
CA LEU A 46 1.46 5.76 -14.64
C LEU A 46 2.32 5.26 -13.48
N GLN A 47 3.14 6.12 -12.87
CA GLN A 47 3.70 5.83 -11.54
C GLN A 47 2.58 5.89 -10.49
N PRO A 48 2.60 5.06 -9.43
CA PRO A 48 3.74 4.36 -8.85
C PRO A 48 3.85 2.88 -9.21
N ARG A 49 5.07 2.34 -9.24
CA ARG A 49 5.35 0.89 -9.38
C ARG A 49 5.41 0.15 -8.04
N PHE A 50 5.39 0.89 -6.94
CA PHE A 50 5.48 0.38 -5.58
C PHE A 50 4.90 1.40 -4.61
N ILE A 51 4.39 0.92 -3.48
CA ILE A 51 3.95 1.75 -2.35
C ILE A 51 5.07 1.78 -1.32
N MET A 52 5.38 2.95 -0.77
CA MET A 52 6.35 3.07 0.33
C MET A 52 5.64 3.23 1.67
N ILE A 53 5.90 2.32 2.60
CA ILE A 53 5.37 2.35 3.95
C ILE A 53 6.52 2.61 4.93
N PRO A 54 6.54 3.74 5.67
CA PRO A 54 7.58 3.99 6.67
C PRO A 54 7.49 3.00 7.82
N ARG A 55 8.63 2.52 8.31
CA ARG A 55 8.75 1.58 9.45
C ARG A 55 8.64 2.30 10.79
N HIS A 56 7.69 3.21 10.91
CA HIS A 56 7.44 3.96 12.14
C HIS A 56 6.26 3.32 12.89
N LYS A 57 6.29 3.35 14.23
CA LYS A 57 5.15 2.85 15.04
C LYS A 57 3.85 3.60 14.76
N LYS A 58 3.95 4.90 14.46
CA LYS A 58 2.81 5.74 14.08
C LYS A 58 2.95 6.13 12.62
N LEU A 59 1.93 5.79 11.82
CA LEU A 59 1.83 6.21 10.44
C LEU A 59 1.13 7.57 10.39
N HIS A 60 1.89 8.62 10.14
CA HIS A 60 1.32 9.97 9.91
C HIS A 60 0.90 10.18 8.44
N CYS A 61 1.32 9.29 7.54
CA CYS A 61 1.11 9.37 6.10
C CYS A 61 0.04 8.38 5.59
N GLN A 62 -0.98 8.07 6.41
CA GLN A 62 -2.03 7.11 6.04
C GLN A 62 -2.83 7.57 4.81
N SER A 63 -3.10 8.87 4.71
CA SER A 63 -3.77 9.49 3.56
C SER A 63 -3.00 9.27 2.25
N GLU A 64 -1.69 9.42 2.31
CA GLU A 64 -0.77 9.28 1.19
C GLU A 64 -0.72 7.82 0.73
N ILE A 65 -0.67 6.88 1.68
CA ILE A 65 -0.75 5.44 1.40
C ILE A 65 -2.05 5.10 0.66
N ILE A 66 -3.20 5.60 1.14
CA ILE A 66 -4.49 5.38 0.48
C ILE A 66 -4.50 6.01 -0.93
N SER A 67 -3.91 7.19 -1.10
CA SER A 67 -3.81 7.86 -2.40
C SER A 67 -2.97 7.04 -3.39
N GLU A 68 -1.84 6.48 -2.96
CA GLU A 68 -1.01 5.60 -3.79
C GLU A 68 -1.76 4.32 -4.17
N ILE A 69 -2.48 3.69 -3.24
CA ILE A 69 -3.33 2.52 -3.52
C ILE A 69 -4.41 2.88 -4.56
N LYS A 70 -5.06 4.04 -4.39
CA LYS A 70 -6.06 4.53 -5.34
C LYS A 70 -5.47 4.77 -6.73
N ALA A 71 -4.25 5.31 -6.81
CA ALA A 71 -3.56 5.54 -8.08
C ALA A 71 -3.22 4.23 -8.80
N MET A 72 -3.00 3.13 -8.07
CA MET A 72 -2.67 1.83 -8.65
C MET A 72 -3.87 1.04 -9.16
N GLY A 73 -4.96 1.00 -8.39
CA GLY A 73 -6.09 0.11 -8.67
C GLY A 73 -7.47 0.75 -8.53
N GLY A 74 -7.54 2.07 -8.42
CA GLY A 74 -8.80 2.80 -8.29
C GLY A 74 -9.50 2.58 -6.94
N ASP A 75 -10.78 2.93 -6.90
CA ASP A 75 -11.60 2.88 -5.68
C ASP A 75 -11.88 1.45 -5.20
N ASP A 76 -11.92 0.47 -6.11
CA ASP A 76 -12.16 -0.95 -5.76
C ASP A 76 -11.00 -1.54 -4.93
N LEU A 77 -9.76 -1.19 -5.30
CA LEU A 77 -8.58 -1.62 -4.54
C LEU A 77 -8.54 -0.94 -3.16
N VAL A 78 -8.89 0.34 -3.08
CA VAL A 78 -8.97 1.07 -1.81
C VAL A 78 -10.04 0.47 -0.89
N LYS A 79 -11.18 0.08 -1.44
CA LYS A 79 -12.25 -0.58 -0.68
C LYS A 79 -11.75 -1.91 -0.13
N SER A 80 -11.17 -2.75 -0.99
CA SER A 80 -10.61 -4.05 -0.59
C SER A 80 -9.51 -3.90 0.45
N PHE A 81 -8.70 -2.85 0.37
CA PHE A 81 -7.70 -2.53 1.39
C PHE A 81 -8.35 -2.19 2.73
N LYS A 82 -9.34 -1.29 2.74
CA LYS A 82 -10.05 -0.87 3.95
C LYS A 82 -10.81 -2.01 4.64
N ASP A 83 -11.35 -2.94 3.85
CA ASP A 83 -12.04 -4.12 4.38
C ASP A 83 -11.08 -5.10 5.08
N ASN A 84 -9.76 -4.95 4.87
CA ASN A 84 -8.71 -5.80 5.44
C ASN A 84 -7.76 -5.06 6.40
N LEU A 85 -8.12 -3.84 6.84
CA LEU A 85 -7.37 -3.04 7.83
C LEU A 85 -7.57 -3.52 9.27
#